data_AF-A0ABD7W3L3-F1
#
_entry.id   AF-A0ABD7W3L3-F1
#
_cell.length_a   1.000
_cell.length_b   1.000
_cell.length_c   1.000
_cell.angle_alpha   90.00
_cell.angle_beta   90.00
_cell.angle_gamma   90.00
#
_symmetry.space_group_name_H-M   'P 1'
#
loop_
_entity.id
_entity.type
_entity.pdbx_description
1 polymer ?
#
loop_
_entity_poly.entity_id
_entity_poly.type
_entity_poly.pdbx_seq_one_letter_code
_entity_poly.pdbx_strand_id
1 'polypeptide(L)'
;MAAIPESHHNQLTDIVAGNKNELLLLDLSHNKLTSLHNDLFPNLNTLLINNNLLSEIKIFYSNFCNVQTLNAANNQLKYINLDFLTYLPSIKSLRLDNNKITHIDTNNTSDIGTLFPIIKQSKT
;
A
#
# COMPACT_ATOMS: atom_id res chain seq x y z
N MET A 1 29.69 12.39 9.01
CA MET A 1 28.28 12.09 9.36
C MET A 1 27.45 12.58 8.19
N ALA A 2 27.18 11.71 7.21
CA ALA A 2 26.48 12.10 5.99
C ALA A 2 24.99 12.17 6.30
N ALA A 3 24.41 13.36 6.21
CA ALA A 3 22.97 13.54 6.22
C ALA A 3 22.40 12.78 5.01
N ILE A 4 21.52 11.81 5.29
CA ILE A 4 20.70 11.17 4.26
C ILE A 4 19.81 12.27 3.69
N PRO A 5 19.80 12.52 2.38
CA PRO A 5 18.88 13.48 1.80
C PRO A 5 17.48 12.89 1.92
N GLU A 6 16.70 13.36 2.90
CA GLU A 6 15.25 13.18 2.90
C GLU A 6 14.72 13.95 1.69
N SER A 7 14.59 13.26 0.56
CA SER A 7 13.95 13.80 -0.63
C SER A 7 12.45 13.92 -0.35
N HIS A 8 12.05 15.01 0.29
CA HIS A 8 10.64 15.41 0.43
C HIS A 8 10.04 15.90 -0.91
N HIS A 9 10.78 15.81 -2.02
CA HIS A 9 10.21 15.94 -3.36
C HIS A 9 9.70 14.59 -3.85
N ASN A 10 8.63 14.12 -3.22
CA ASN A 10 7.81 13.05 -3.75
C ASN A 10 6.45 13.64 -4.11
N GLN A 11 5.80 13.04 -5.10
CA GLN A 11 4.48 13.46 -5.59
C GLN A 11 3.44 13.59 -4.46
N LEU A 12 3.64 12.88 -3.34
CA LEU A 12 2.87 13.01 -2.10
C LEU A 12 2.81 14.46 -1.58
N THR A 13 3.93 15.20 -1.54
CA THR A 13 3.93 16.58 -1.05
C THR A 13 3.09 17.51 -1.92
N ASP A 14 3.09 17.29 -3.24
CA ASP A 14 2.24 18.02 -4.18
C ASP A 14 0.76 17.66 -4.01
N ILE A 15 0.47 16.37 -3.75
CA ILE A 15 -0.88 15.89 -3.46
C ILE A 15 -1.41 16.46 -2.13
N VAL A 16 -0.54 16.63 -1.13
CA VAL A 16 -0.88 17.23 0.17
C VAL A 16 -1.27 18.70 0.05
N ALA A 17 -0.78 19.40 -0.97
CA ALA A 17 -1.20 20.77 -1.29
C ALA A 17 -2.59 20.84 -1.96
N GLY A 18 -3.11 19.72 -2.47
CA GLY A 18 -4.47 19.60 -3.03
C GLY A 18 -5.52 19.19 -2.00
N ASN A 19 -6.81 19.26 -2.38
CA ASN A 19 -7.91 18.83 -1.51
C ASN A 19 -7.92 17.29 -1.39
N LYS A 20 -7.35 16.75 -0.31
CA LYS A 20 -7.30 15.31 -0.01
C LYS A 20 -8.69 14.64 0.01
N ASN A 21 -9.77 15.42 0.16
CA ASN A 21 -11.15 14.91 0.16
C ASN A 21 -11.70 14.62 -1.24
N GLU A 22 -11.05 15.01 -2.33
CA GLU A 22 -11.54 14.73 -3.68
C GLU A 22 -10.73 13.63 -4.39
N LEU A 23 -9.61 13.22 -3.80
CA LEU A 23 -8.71 12.28 -4.42
C LEU A 23 -9.26 10.85 -4.36
N LEU A 24 -9.72 10.35 -5.50
CA LEU A 24 -10.22 8.98 -5.66
C LEU A 24 -9.13 7.98 -6.08
N LEU A 25 -8.10 8.46 -6.80
CA LEU A 25 -7.00 7.65 -7.30
C LEU A 25 -5.67 8.34 -6.98
N LEU A 26 -4.76 7.56 -6.39
CA LEU A 26 -3.41 7.97 -6.06
C LEU A 26 -2.45 7.02 -6.75
N ASP A 27 -1.78 7.52 -7.78
CA ASP A 27 -0.74 6.80 -8.50
C ASP A 27 0.65 7.26 -8.04
N LEU A 28 1.35 6.38 -7.34
CA LEU A 28 2.74 6.52 -6.93
C LEU A 28 3.62 5.45 -7.59
N SER A 29 3.13 4.82 -8.66
CA SER A 29 3.84 3.75 -9.34
C SER A 29 5.09 4.26 -10.05
N HIS A 30 6.04 3.35 -10.29
CA HIS A 30 7.29 3.65 -11.01
C HIS A 30 8.17 4.72 -10.35
N ASN A 31 8.18 4.75 -9.02
CA ASN A 31 9.06 5.61 -8.24
C ASN A 31 10.17 4.77 -7.57
N LYS A 32 10.88 5.37 -6.61
CA LYS A 32 11.92 4.71 -5.80
C LYS A 32 11.54 4.69 -4.32
N LEU A 33 10.24 4.60 -4.03
CA LEU A 33 9.75 4.62 -2.65
C LEU A 33 10.26 3.40 -1.89
N THR A 34 10.95 3.64 -0.79
CA THR A 34 11.36 2.61 0.18
C THR A 34 10.38 2.48 1.34
N SER A 35 9.57 3.51 1.56
CA SER A 35 8.47 3.55 2.52
C SER A 35 7.30 4.37 1.97
N LEU A 36 6.13 4.15 2.55
CA LEU A 36 4.97 5.03 2.39
C LEU A 36 4.79 5.83 3.68
N HIS A 37 4.81 7.16 3.57
CA HIS A 37 4.46 8.03 4.69
C HIS A 37 2.96 8.28 4.72
N ASN A 38 2.44 8.39 5.94
CA ASN A 38 1.01 8.50 6.22
C ASN A 38 0.48 9.89 5.86
N ASP A 39 -0.26 9.95 4.76
CA ASP A 39 -1.19 11.05 4.49
C ASP A 39 -2.62 10.52 4.52
N LEU A 40 -3.52 11.29 5.14
CA LEU A 40 -4.95 10.98 5.21
C LEU A 40 -5.62 11.24 3.85
N PHE A 41 -6.04 10.18 3.14
CA PHE A 41 -6.82 10.29 1.91
C PHE A 41 -8.20 9.66 2.10
N PRO A 42 -9.12 10.37 2.78
CA PRO A 42 -10.36 9.77 3.27
C PRO A 42 -11.23 9.20 2.15
N ASN A 43 -11.19 9.76 0.94
CA ASN A 43 -12.00 9.32 -0.19
C ASN A 43 -11.24 8.48 -1.22
N LEU A 44 -10.00 8.09 -0.91
CA LEU A 44 -9.19 7.30 -1.83
C LEU A 44 -9.81 5.93 -2.06
N ASN A 45 -10.02 5.60 -3.33
CA ASN A 45 -10.56 4.32 -3.76
C ASN A 45 -9.47 3.40 -4.32
N THR A 46 -8.52 3.96 -5.06
CA THR A 46 -7.45 3.21 -5.72
C THR A 46 -6.08 3.77 -5.36
N LEU A 47 -5.22 2.89 -4.83
CA LEU A 47 -3.83 3.19 -4.52
C LEU A 47 -2.91 2.32 -5.37
N LEU A 48 -2.12 2.95 -6.23
CA LEU A 48 -1.11 2.30 -7.06
C LEU A 48 0.27 2.65 -6.52
N ILE A 49 0.98 1.66 -6.00
CA ILE A 49 2.33 1.78 -5.43
C ILE A 49 3.29 0.76 -6.06
N ASN A 50 2.90 0.20 -7.21
CA ASN A 50 3.67 -0.81 -7.92
C ASN A 50 4.95 -0.25 -8.55
N ASN A 51 5.94 -1.11 -8.80
CA ASN A 51 7.24 -0.70 -9.34
C ASN A 51 7.96 0.31 -8.44
N ASN A 52 8.12 -0.06 -7.16
CA ASN A 52 8.84 0.72 -6.15
C ASN A 52 9.85 -0.21 -5.42
N LEU A 53 10.42 0.26 -4.31
CA LEU A 53 11.44 -0.46 -3.52
C LEU A 53 10.92 -0.80 -2.11
N LEU A 54 9.60 -0.91 -1.93
CA LEU A 54 8.99 -1.15 -0.62
C LEU A 54 9.36 -2.54 -0.10
N SER A 55 9.87 -2.61 1.13
CA SER A 55 10.15 -3.87 1.84
C SER A 55 9.02 -4.32 2.75
N GLU A 56 8.09 -3.42 3.06
CA GLU A 56 6.93 -3.64 3.92
C GLU A 56 5.75 -2.75 3.48
N ILE A 57 4.53 -3.15 3.81
CA ILE A 57 3.33 -2.31 3.71
C ILE A 57 2.95 -1.90 5.14
N LYS A 58 3.17 -0.62 5.46
CA LYS A 58 2.74 -0.03 6.72
C LYS A 58 1.58 0.91 6.46
N ILE A 59 0.37 0.48 6.80
CA ILE A 59 -0.83 1.32 6.80
C ILE A 59 -1.29 1.42 8.25
N PHE A 60 -1.49 2.65 8.70
CA PHE A 60 -1.93 2.94 10.06
C PHE A 60 -3.39 3.42 10.05
N TYR A 61 -4.06 3.28 11.19
CA TYR A 61 -5.46 3.65 11.43
C TYR A 61 -5.85 4.97 10.75
N SER A 62 -7.07 5.03 10.19
CA SER A 62 -7.75 6.20 9.59
C SER A 62 -7.32 6.68 8.19
N ASN A 63 -6.33 6.05 7.54
CA ASN A 63 -5.75 6.62 6.31
C ASN A 63 -6.47 6.26 5.00
N PHE A 64 -7.16 5.10 4.93
CA PHE A 64 -7.57 4.50 3.65
C PHE A 64 -8.90 3.72 3.72
N CYS A 65 -9.84 4.15 4.56
CA CYS A 65 -11.07 3.39 4.83
C CYS A 65 -11.89 3.03 3.57
N ASN A 66 -11.74 3.79 2.50
CA ASN A 66 -12.47 3.63 1.24
C ASN A 66 -11.68 2.92 0.12
N VAL A 67 -10.42 2.52 0.37
CA VAL A 67 -9.61 1.89 -0.68
C VAL A 67 -10.17 0.52 -1.02
N GLN A 68 -10.53 0.34 -2.29
CA GLN A 68 -11.03 -0.91 -2.87
C GLN A 68 -9.94 -1.64 -3.65
N THR A 69 -8.97 -0.90 -4.18
CA THR A 69 -7.87 -1.47 -4.96
C THR A 69 -6.52 -0.99 -4.43
N LEU A 70 -5.68 -1.94 -4.02
CA LEU A 70 -4.28 -1.70 -3.68
C LEU A 70 -3.38 -2.51 -4.61
N ASN A 71 -2.55 -1.82 -5.40
CA ASN A 71 -1.54 -2.47 -6.22
C ASN A 71 -0.14 -2.25 -5.67
N ALA A 72 0.43 -3.27 -5.04
CA ALA A 72 1.79 -3.28 -4.49
C ALA A 72 2.72 -4.26 -5.22
N ALA A 73 2.38 -4.62 -6.47
CA ALA A 73 3.19 -5.49 -7.29
C ALA A 73 4.57 -4.89 -7.63
N ASN A 74 5.55 -5.73 -7.95
CA ASN A 74 6.91 -5.30 -8.34
C ASN A 74 7.56 -4.41 -7.27
N ASN A 75 7.59 -4.90 -6.03
CA ASN A 75 8.28 -4.29 -4.90
C ASN A 75 9.29 -5.30 -4.31
N GLN A 76 9.80 -5.05 -3.10
CA GLN A 76 10.73 -5.93 -2.39
C GLN A 76 10.11 -6.57 -1.14
N LEU A 77 8.78 -6.70 -1.10
CA LEU A 77 8.07 -7.25 0.05
C LEU A 77 8.49 -8.69 0.30
N LYS A 78 8.92 -9.01 1.53
CA LYS A 78 9.42 -10.35 1.91
C LYS A 78 8.53 -11.06 2.91
N TYR A 79 8.08 -10.32 3.92
CA TYR A 79 7.19 -10.77 4.97
C TYR A 79 5.94 -9.89 4.92
N ILE A 80 4.78 -10.50 4.78
CA ILE A 80 3.51 -9.77 4.81
C ILE A 80 2.79 -10.15 6.08
N ASN A 81 2.54 -9.16 6.94
CA ASN A 81 1.55 -9.27 7.99
C ASN A 81 0.26 -8.62 7.49
N LEU A 82 -0.85 -9.37 7.50
CA LEU A 82 -2.13 -8.90 6.98
C LEU A 82 -2.93 -8.00 7.93
N ASP A 83 -2.35 -7.59 9.07
CA ASP A 83 -2.90 -6.60 10.00
C ASP A 83 -3.41 -5.34 9.30
N PHE A 84 -2.71 -4.87 8.27
CA PHE A 84 -3.09 -3.66 7.55
C PHE A 84 -4.46 -3.75 6.89
N LEU A 85 -4.97 -4.96 6.61
CA LEU A 85 -6.29 -5.17 6.02
C LEU A 85 -7.41 -4.84 6.99
N THR A 86 -7.16 -4.86 8.31
CA THR A 86 -8.12 -4.37 9.31
C THR A 86 -8.42 -2.87 9.13
N TYR A 87 -7.52 -2.13 8.48
CA TYR A 87 -7.66 -0.71 8.15
C TYR A 87 -8.19 -0.45 6.75
N LEU A 88 -8.42 -1.50 5.95
CA LEU A 88 -8.94 -1.42 4.59
C LEU A 88 -10.26 -2.20 4.46
N PRO A 89 -11.32 -1.83 5.21
CA PRO A 89 -12.57 -2.60 5.24
C PRO A 89 -13.28 -2.69 3.88
N SER A 90 -12.94 -1.80 2.94
CA SER A 90 -13.52 -1.75 1.60
C SER A 90 -12.71 -2.50 0.54
N ILE A 91 -11.60 -3.14 0.90
CA ILE A 91 -10.66 -3.73 -0.06
C ILE A 91 -11.30 -4.89 -0.84
N LYS A 92 -11.16 -4.86 -2.16
CA LYS A 92 -11.69 -5.87 -3.09
C LYS A 92 -10.60 -6.49 -3.96
N SER A 93 -9.50 -5.78 -4.15
CA SER A 93 -8.35 -6.25 -4.93
C SER A 93 -7.05 -5.82 -4.26
N LEU A 94 -6.21 -6.80 -3.92
CA LEU A 94 -4.85 -6.61 -3.44
C LEU A 94 -3.90 -7.35 -4.38
N ARG A 95 -3.02 -6.61 -5.06
CA ARG A 95 -1.99 -7.19 -5.93
C ARG A 95 -0.64 -7.17 -5.25
N LEU A 96 -0.02 -8.35 -5.14
CA LEU A 96 1.28 -8.56 -4.51
C LEU A 96 2.28 -9.28 -5.42
N ASP A 97 1.92 -9.49 -6.70
CA ASP A 97 2.75 -10.13 -7.71
C ASP A 97 4.16 -9.53 -7.81
N ASN A 98 5.14 -10.36 -8.19
CA ASN A 98 6.53 -9.97 -8.40
C ASN A 98 7.18 -9.27 -7.19
N ASN A 99 6.90 -9.79 -5.99
CA ASN A 99 7.62 -9.45 -4.77
C ASN A 99 8.54 -10.62 -4.35
N LYS A 100 9.22 -10.49 -3.21
CA LYS A 100 10.10 -11.53 -2.63
C LYS A 100 9.41 -12.27 -1.49
N ILE A 101 8.08 -12.42 -1.56
CA ILE A 101 7.25 -12.89 -0.44
C ILE A 101 7.60 -14.36 -0.17
N THR A 102 8.17 -14.60 1.01
CA THR A 102 8.46 -15.96 1.51
C THR A 102 7.50 -16.40 2.60
N HIS A 103 6.73 -15.46 3.17
CA HIS A 103 5.82 -15.74 4.27
C HIS A 103 4.69 -14.70 4.31
N ILE A 104 3.48 -15.15 4.58
CA ILE A 104 2.29 -14.33 4.82
C ILE A 104 1.72 -14.77 6.18
N ASP A 105 1.72 -13.85 7.14
CA ASP A 105 1.09 -14.05 8.45
C ASP A 105 -0.39 -13.66 8.38
N THR A 106 -1.25 -14.63 8.62
CA THR A 106 -2.71 -14.51 8.57
C THR A 106 -3.35 -14.55 9.96
N ASN A 107 -2.57 -14.64 11.04
CA ASN A 107 -3.10 -14.89 12.39
C ASN A 107 -3.96 -13.75 12.94
N ASN A 108 -3.71 -12.53 12.46
CA ASN A 108 -4.37 -11.34 13.00
C ASN A 108 -5.58 -10.88 12.17
N THR A 109 -5.90 -11.57 11.09
CA THR A 109 -7.12 -11.33 10.32
C THR A 109 -8.18 -12.30 10.78
N SER A 110 -9.21 -11.80 11.47
CA SER A 110 -10.27 -12.59 12.09
C SER A 110 -11.09 -13.43 11.10
N ASP A 111 -10.97 -13.16 9.79
CA ASP A 111 -11.71 -13.84 8.74
C ASP A 111 -10.82 -14.17 7.53
N ILE A 112 -9.96 -15.17 7.69
CA ILE A 112 -9.06 -15.68 6.65
C ILE A 112 -9.81 -16.04 5.35
N GLY A 113 -11.08 -16.44 5.44
CA GLY A 113 -11.91 -16.76 4.28
C GLY A 113 -12.11 -15.56 3.34
N THR A 114 -12.15 -14.34 3.88
CA THR A 114 -12.32 -13.11 3.10
C THR A 114 -11.06 -12.70 2.35
N LEU A 115 -9.89 -13.23 2.70
CA LEU A 115 -8.59 -12.79 2.17
C LEU A 115 -8.24 -13.41 0.81
N PHE A 116 -8.55 -14.70 0.62
CA PHE A 116 -8.21 -15.43 -0.59
C PHE A 116 -8.78 -14.81 -1.88
N PRO A 117 -10.04 -14.32 -1.91
CA PRO A 117 -10.60 -13.66 -3.09
C PRO A 117 -9.91 -12.33 -3.43
N ILE A 118 -9.35 -11.65 -2.42
CA ILE A 118 -8.82 -10.29 -2.53
C ILE A 118 -7.35 -10.34 -2.98
N ILE A 119 -6.58 -11.32 -2.53
CA ILE A 119 -5.16 -11.47 -2.85
C ILE A 119 -4.99 -12.07 -4.25
N LYS A 120 -4.49 -11.27 -5.19
CA LYS A 120 -4.03 -11.74 -6.50
C LYS A 120 -2.52 -11.87 -6.50
N GLN A 121 -2.04 -13.12 -6.58
CA GLN A 121 -0.64 -13.44 -6.84
C GLN A 121 -0.52 -13.96 -8.29
N SER A 122 0.38 -13.36 -9.07
CA SER A 122 0.81 -13.96 -10.32
C SER A 122 1.63 -15.18 -9.96
N LYS A 123 1.12 -16.37 -10.30
CA LYS A 123 1.93 -17.59 -10.32
C LYS A 123 3.16 -17.30 -11.18
N THR A 124 4.35 -17.41 -10.59
CA THR A 124 5.59 -17.69 -11.34
C THR A 124 5.51 -19.09 -11.91
#